data_AF-A0A4R2P7I7-F1
#
_entry.id   AF-A0A4R2P7I7-F1
#
_cell.length_a   1.000
_cell.length_b   1.000
_cell.length_c   1.000
_cell.angle_alpha   90.00
_cell.angle_beta   90.00
_cell.angle_gamma   90.00
#
_symmetry.space_group_name_H-M   'P 1'
#
loop_
_entity.id
_entity.type
_entity.pdbx_description
1 polymer ?
#
loop_
_entity_poly.entity_id
_entity_poly.type
_entity_poly.pdbx_seq_one_letter_code
_entity_poly.pdbx_strand_id
1 'polypeptide(L)'
;MRRKRSVILVLSMIALVVWGVRVYYVNHGVARNYKIKTYQIGDTISFGDATFKVKKFFYGDNTKKEGGSKWIPVSVEMEVKNTSDKNISIKKVVEAKLAYGMDYYQTMEGNFDVNKLRKLPPNASTNISLKYDVNINHKGENAKLYIDQTLYEKIVREKYEQGIRYGISINLT
;
A
#
# COMPACT_ATOMS: atom_id res chain seq x y z
N MET A 1 3.00 42.04 -44.28
CA MET A 1 2.22 41.27 -43.28
C MET A 1 2.32 39.74 -43.45
N ARG A 2 2.28 39.19 -44.68
CA ARG A 2 2.34 37.72 -44.92
C ARG A 2 3.60 37.03 -44.38
N ARG A 3 4.80 37.57 -44.60
CA ARG A 3 6.06 37.03 -44.04
C ARG A 3 6.08 36.97 -42.51
N LYS A 4 5.58 38.02 -41.83
CA LYS A 4 5.46 38.04 -40.35
C LYS A 4 4.49 36.96 -39.85
N ARG A 5 3.37 36.74 -40.53
CA ARG A 5 2.43 35.64 -40.22
C ARG A 5 3.04 34.25 -40.43
N SER A 6 3.80 34.05 -41.51
CA SER A 6 4.50 32.79 -41.77
C SER A 6 5.56 32.50 -40.70
N VAL A 7 6.32 33.51 -40.27
CA VAL A 7 7.31 33.35 -39.19
C VAL A 7 6.65 33.01 -37.85
N ILE A 8 5.53 33.67 -37.52
CA ILE A 8 4.77 33.37 -36.30
C ILE A 8 4.24 31.93 -36.32
N LEU A 9 3.68 31.48 -37.46
CA LEU A 9 3.20 30.09 -37.62
C LEU A 9 4.30 29.05 -37.41
N VAL A 10 5.49 29.29 -37.97
CA VAL A 10 6.64 28.41 -37.79
C VAL A 10 7.09 28.37 -36.33
N LEU A 11 7.18 29.54 -35.66
CA LEU A 11 7.52 29.61 -34.23
C LEU A 11 6.49 28.90 -33.36
N SER A 12 5.19 29.06 -33.64
CA SER A 12 4.12 28.33 -32.94
C SER A 12 4.22 26.83 -33.15
N MET A 13 4.56 26.37 -34.36
CA MET A 13 4.75 24.95 -34.65
C MET A 13 5.96 24.38 -33.89
N ILE A 14 7.08 25.11 -33.86
CA ILE A 14 8.26 24.73 -33.07
C ILE A 14 7.93 24.67 -31.57
N ALA A 15 7.19 25.66 -31.04
CA ALA A 15 6.77 25.67 -29.65
C ALA A 15 5.89 24.46 -29.30
N LEU A 16 4.96 24.09 -30.18
CA LEU A 16 4.12 22.89 -30.03
C LEU A 16 4.95 21.60 -30.05
N VAL A 17 5.94 21.49 -30.94
CA VAL A 17 6.84 20.34 -30.99
C VAL A 17 7.68 20.24 -29.72
N VAL A 18 8.29 21.33 -29.26
CA VAL A 18 9.07 21.37 -28.01
C VAL A 18 8.19 21.01 -26.80
N TRP A 19 6.95 21.50 -26.75
CA TRP A 19 6.00 21.15 -25.70
C TRP A 19 5.61 19.68 -25.76
N GLY A 20 5.32 19.14 -26.95
CA GLY A 20 5.01 17.72 -27.15
C GLY A 20 6.17 16.81 -26.73
N VAL A 21 7.41 17.16 -27.08
CA VAL A 21 8.62 16.45 -26.64
C VAL A 21 8.76 16.50 -25.12
N ARG A 22 8.59 17.67 -24.50
CA ARG A 22 8.63 17.79 -23.04
C ARG A 22 7.56 16.93 -22.36
N VAL A 23 6.32 16.98 -22.84
CA VAL A 23 5.21 16.17 -22.33
C VAL A 23 5.49 14.69 -22.50
N TYR A 24 6.08 14.28 -23.63
CA TYR A 24 6.52 12.91 -23.84
C TYR A 24 7.55 12.49 -22.80
N TYR A 25 8.66 13.22 -22.66
CA TYR A 25 9.73 12.87 -21.71
C TYR A 25 9.26 12.91 -20.24
N VAL A 26 8.41 13.87 -19.86
CA VAL A 26 7.86 13.96 -18.50
C VAL A 26 6.93 12.78 -18.18
N ASN A 27 6.20 12.26 -19.18
CA ASN A 27 5.28 11.13 -19.01
C ASN A 27 5.88 9.80 -19.49
N HIS A 28 7.16 9.80 -19.88
CA HIS A 28 7.88 8.60 -20.28
C HIS A 28 8.34 7.88 -19.01
N GLY A 29 7.96 6.60 -18.86
CA GLY A 29 8.25 5.82 -17.66
C GLY A 29 7.32 6.04 -16.47
N VAL A 30 6.31 6.92 -16.57
CA VAL A 30 5.29 7.06 -15.51
C VAL A 30 4.25 5.95 -15.65
N ALA A 31 4.01 5.22 -14.56
CA ALA A 31 2.97 4.21 -14.51
C ALA A 31 1.58 4.82 -14.77
N ARG A 32 0.92 4.37 -15.84
CA ARG A 32 -0.39 4.87 -16.30
C ARG A 32 -1.55 4.07 -15.74
N ASN A 33 -1.29 2.83 -15.35
CA ASN A 33 -2.31 1.90 -14.87
C ASN A 33 -2.10 1.60 -13.39
N TYR A 34 -3.19 1.43 -12.66
CA TYR A 34 -3.17 0.98 -11.27
C TYR A 34 -3.66 -0.46 -11.20
N LYS A 35 -2.91 -1.33 -10.51
CA LYS A 35 -3.30 -2.73 -10.30
C LYS A 35 -3.10 -3.11 -8.85
N ILE A 36 -4.18 -3.47 -8.17
CA ILE A 36 -4.13 -4.08 -6.84
C ILE A 36 -4.35 -5.58 -6.98
N LYS A 37 -3.45 -6.38 -6.44
CA LYS A 37 -3.69 -7.81 -6.23
C LYS A 37 -4.32 -7.98 -4.85
N THR A 38 -5.56 -8.44 -4.83
CA THR A 38 -6.34 -8.68 -3.61
C THR A 38 -6.24 -10.15 -3.21
N TYR A 39 -5.95 -10.42 -1.95
CA TYR A 39 -5.97 -11.73 -1.31
C TYR A 39 -7.09 -11.80 -0.27
N GLN A 40 -7.39 -12.98 0.25
CA GLN A 40 -8.35 -13.19 1.34
C GLN A 40 -7.64 -13.43 2.67
N ILE A 41 -8.35 -13.26 3.80
CA ILE A 41 -7.88 -13.76 5.09
C ILE A 41 -7.54 -15.25 4.97
N GLY A 42 -6.42 -15.66 5.57
CA GLY A 42 -5.95 -17.04 5.49
C GLY A 42 -4.94 -17.30 4.37
N ASP A 43 -4.96 -16.50 3.31
CA ASP A 43 -4.02 -16.62 2.19
C ASP A 43 -2.58 -16.34 2.65
N THR A 44 -1.64 -17.10 2.06
CA THR A 44 -0.22 -16.85 2.23
C THR A 44 0.28 -15.98 1.09
N ILE A 45 0.84 -14.82 1.43
CA ILE A 45 1.29 -13.82 0.48
C ILE A 45 2.82 -13.73 0.56
N SER A 46 3.50 -13.87 -0.58
CA SER A 46 4.96 -13.73 -0.64
C SER A 46 5.36 -12.27 -0.86
N PHE A 47 6.26 -11.76 -0.02
CA PHE A 47 6.89 -10.45 -0.09
C PHE A 47 8.42 -10.61 -0.08
N GLY A 48 9.01 -10.90 -1.24
CA GLY A 48 10.45 -11.11 -1.37
C GLY A 48 10.94 -12.27 -0.49
N ASP A 49 11.79 -11.96 0.49
CA ASP A 49 12.42 -12.91 1.41
C ASP A 49 11.50 -13.32 2.60
N ALA A 50 10.21 -12.99 2.55
CA ALA A 50 9.23 -13.33 3.58
C ALA A 50 7.88 -13.80 3.01
N THR A 51 7.12 -14.49 3.84
CA THR A 51 5.68 -14.71 3.64
C THR A 51 4.88 -14.02 4.73
N PHE A 52 3.70 -13.55 4.39
CA PHE A 52 2.77 -12.86 5.26
C PHE A 52 1.39 -13.49 5.16
N LYS A 53 0.67 -13.52 6.27
CA LYS A 53 -0.68 -14.04 6.36
C LYS A 53 -1.49 -13.24 7.36
N VAL A 54 -2.66 -12.76 6.96
CA VAL A 54 -3.66 -12.28 7.92
C VAL A 54 -4.37 -13.50 8.49
N LYS A 55 -4.29 -13.66 9.80
CA LYS A 55 -4.91 -14.76 10.55
C LYS A 55 -6.34 -14.44 10.92
N LYS A 56 -6.59 -13.25 11.46
CA LYS A 56 -7.89 -12.84 11.97
C LYS A 56 -8.12 -11.35 11.82
N PHE A 57 -9.38 -11.00 11.73
CA PHE A 57 -9.91 -9.64 11.74
C PHE A 57 -11.14 -9.63 12.65
N PHE A 58 -11.21 -8.71 13.60
CA PHE A 58 -12.37 -8.60 14.48
C PHE A 58 -12.54 -7.19 15.04
N TYR A 59 -13.80 -6.85 15.33
CA TYR A 59 -14.17 -5.65 16.07
C TYR A 59 -14.12 -5.96 17.57
N GLY A 60 -13.63 -5.01 18.37
CA GLY A 60 -13.75 -5.08 19.82
C GLY A 60 -15.07 -4.50 20.33
N ASP A 61 -15.34 -4.69 21.62
CA ASP A 61 -16.64 -4.36 22.21
C ASP A 61 -16.75 -2.91 22.70
N ASN A 62 -15.61 -2.26 22.97
CA ASN A 62 -15.58 -0.95 23.62
C ASN A 62 -15.65 0.19 22.61
N THR A 63 -16.81 0.83 22.49
CA THR A 63 -16.94 2.04 21.67
C THR A 63 -16.46 3.27 22.42
N LYS A 64 -15.64 4.11 21.79
CA LYS A 64 -15.25 5.44 22.31
C LYS A 64 -16.08 6.52 21.64
N LYS A 65 -16.35 7.62 22.34
CA LYS A 65 -16.99 8.82 21.76
C LYS A 65 -15.99 9.97 21.79
N GLU A 66 -15.68 10.51 20.63
CA GLU A 66 -14.72 11.60 20.47
C GLU A 66 -15.19 12.55 19.38
N GLY A 67 -15.22 13.86 19.66
CA GLY A 67 -15.61 14.89 18.69
C GLY A 67 -17.01 14.70 18.09
N GLY A 68 -17.96 14.12 18.84
CA GLY A 68 -19.31 13.82 18.35
C GLY A 68 -19.42 12.53 17.53
N SER A 69 -18.30 11.89 17.18
CA SER A 69 -18.25 10.61 16.47
C SER A 69 -18.07 9.44 17.43
N LYS A 70 -18.57 8.27 17.03
CA LYS A 70 -18.37 7.00 17.75
C LYS A 70 -17.34 6.16 17.02
N TRP A 71 -16.40 5.64 17.77
CA TRP A 71 -15.26 4.86 17.29
C TRP A 71 -15.30 3.47 17.90
N ILE A 72 -14.94 2.46 17.13
CA ILE A 72 -14.84 1.06 17.55
C ILE A 72 -13.42 0.56 17.27
N PRO A 73 -12.77 -0.11 18.24
CA PRO A 73 -11.46 -0.69 18.01
C PRO A 73 -11.59 -1.90 17.09
N VAL A 74 -10.67 -2.00 16.15
CA VAL A 74 -10.57 -3.08 15.17
C VAL A 74 -9.19 -3.69 15.24
N SER A 75 -9.12 -5.00 15.41
CA SER A 75 -7.87 -5.74 15.54
C SER A 75 -7.62 -6.59 14.31
N VAL A 76 -6.39 -6.53 13.80
CA VAL A 76 -5.89 -7.37 12.71
C VAL A 76 -4.72 -8.19 13.23
N GLU A 77 -4.88 -9.50 13.25
CA GLU A 77 -3.83 -10.45 13.62
C GLU A 77 -3.15 -10.99 12.37
N MET A 78 -1.82 -10.94 12.36
CA MET A 78 -0.99 -11.27 11.22
C MET A 78 0.18 -12.14 11.65
N GLU A 79 0.71 -12.90 10.71
CA GLU A 79 1.94 -13.66 10.85
C GLU A 79 2.88 -13.34 9.70
N VAL A 80 4.14 -13.17 10.03
CA VAL A 80 5.22 -13.02 9.06
C VAL A 80 6.26 -14.10 9.31
N LYS A 81 6.68 -14.77 8.26
CA LYS A 81 7.75 -15.78 8.30
C LYS A 81 8.86 -15.38 7.33
N ASN A 82 10.09 -15.39 7.82
CA ASN A 82 11.27 -15.25 6.98
C ASN A 82 11.48 -16.56 6.19
N THR A 83 11.60 -16.46 4.87
CA THR A 83 11.84 -17.60 3.97
C THR A 83 13.26 -17.63 3.41
N SER A 84 14.11 -16.70 3.82
CA SER A 84 15.52 -16.65 3.44
C SER A 84 16.43 -17.30 4.49
N ASP A 85 17.69 -17.44 4.12
CA ASP A 85 18.81 -17.94 4.92
C ASP A 85 19.52 -16.85 5.75
N LYS A 86 19.08 -15.58 5.62
CA LYS A 86 19.64 -14.41 6.30
C LYS A 86 18.60 -13.73 7.20
N ASN A 87 19.07 -12.89 8.11
CA ASN A 87 18.17 -12.02 8.86
C ASN A 87 17.53 -10.98 7.92
N ILE A 88 16.24 -10.70 8.09
CA ILE A 88 15.51 -9.68 7.33
C ILE A 88 14.85 -8.65 8.25
N SER A 89 14.57 -7.47 7.71
CA SER A 89 13.75 -6.47 8.39
C SER A 89 12.34 -6.47 7.79
N ILE A 90 11.34 -6.61 8.65
CA ILE A 90 9.92 -6.56 8.30
C ILE A 90 9.21 -5.41 9.02
N LYS A 91 9.97 -4.40 9.48
CA LYS A 91 9.46 -3.29 10.32
C LYS A 91 8.26 -2.58 9.71
N LYS A 92 8.19 -2.51 8.39
CA LYS A 92 7.11 -1.82 7.69
C LYS A 92 5.81 -2.60 7.59
N VAL A 93 5.77 -3.84 8.09
CA VAL A 93 4.52 -4.60 8.22
C VAL A 93 3.55 -3.89 9.17
N VAL A 94 4.06 -3.17 10.19
CA VAL A 94 3.19 -2.39 11.09
C VAL A 94 2.66 -1.09 10.46
N GLU A 95 3.16 -0.69 9.29
CA GLU A 95 2.67 0.47 8.53
C GLU A 95 1.46 0.10 7.63
N ALA A 96 0.92 -1.12 7.79
CA ALA A 96 -0.25 -1.57 7.05
C ALA A 96 -1.46 -0.66 7.31
N LYS A 97 -2.18 -0.33 6.24
CA LYS A 97 -3.32 0.60 6.28
C LYS A 97 -4.62 -0.17 6.19
N LEU A 98 -5.51 0.01 7.16
CA LEU A 98 -6.87 -0.48 7.08
C LEU A 98 -7.70 0.52 6.29
N ALA A 99 -8.58 0.06 5.40
CA ALA A 99 -9.44 0.96 4.64
C ALA A 99 -10.86 0.42 4.47
N TYR A 100 -11.79 1.35 4.42
CA TYR A 100 -13.19 1.17 4.07
C TYR A 100 -13.50 2.13 2.93
N GLY A 101 -13.54 1.62 1.70
CA GLY A 101 -13.63 2.48 0.52
C GLY A 101 -12.45 3.46 0.41
N MET A 102 -12.75 4.75 0.58
CA MET A 102 -11.77 5.85 0.53
C MET A 102 -11.28 6.30 1.92
N ASP A 103 -11.84 5.74 2.99
CA ASP A 103 -11.47 6.07 4.36
C ASP A 103 -10.32 5.16 4.81
N TYR A 104 -9.17 5.77 5.11
CA TYR A 104 -7.95 5.06 5.49
C TYR A 104 -7.61 5.29 6.97
N TYR A 105 -7.31 4.21 7.65
CA TYR A 105 -6.93 4.15 9.05
C TYR A 105 -5.50 3.62 9.15
N GLN A 106 -4.68 4.31 9.94
CA GLN A 106 -3.30 3.95 10.25
C GLN A 106 -3.15 3.84 11.75
N THR A 107 -2.26 2.96 12.20
CA THR A 107 -2.00 2.77 13.62
C THR A 107 -0.56 2.36 13.83
N MET A 108 -0.03 2.67 15.00
CA MET A 108 1.17 2.05 15.56
C MET A 108 0.84 1.31 16.88
N GLU A 109 -0.45 1.25 17.24
CA GLU A 109 -0.93 0.51 18.39
C GLU A 109 -1.10 -0.97 18.05
N GLY A 110 -0.76 -1.82 19.01
CA GLY A 110 -0.84 -3.25 18.82
C GLY A 110 0.10 -4.03 19.73
N ASN A 111 0.26 -5.31 19.42
CA ASN A 111 1.20 -6.20 20.08
C ASN A 111 2.16 -6.80 19.06
N PHE A 112 3.43 -6.42 19.14
CA PHE A 112 4.51 -6.92 18.31
C PHE A 112 5.87 -6.67 18.97
N ASP A 113 6.84 -7.53 18.65
CA ASP A 113 8.21 -7.40 19.13
C ASP A 113 9.05 -6.57 18.14
N VAL A 114 9.37 -5.34 18.52
CA VAL A 114 10.16 -4.40 17.69
C VAL A 114 11.52 -4.96 17.29
N ASN A 115 12.16 -5.77 18.14
CA ASN A 115 13.44 -6.38 17.82
C ASN A 115 13.29 -7.45 16.73
N LYS A 116 12.25 -8.28 16.82
CA LYS A 116 11.91 -9.25 15.75
C LYS A 116 11.52 -8.57 14.46
N LEU A 117 10.84 -7.42 14.52
CA LEU A 117 10.51 -6.64 13.32
C LEU A 117 11.76 -6.09 12.61
N ARG A 118 12.78 -5.68 13.38
CA ARG A 118 14.03 -5.16 12.82
C ARG A 118 14.92 -6.27 12.26
N LYS A 119 14.96 -7.42 12.93
CA LYS A 119 15.86 -8.52 12.62
C LYS A 119 15.15 -9.87 12.85
N LEU A 120 14.34 -10.29 11.89
CA LEU A 120 13.68 -11.59 11.90
C LEU A 120 14.67 -12.67 11.45
N PRO A 121 15.00 -13.68 12.28
CA PRO A 121 15.96 -14.71 11.92
C PRO A 121 15.52 -15.59 10.73
N PRO A 122 16.48 -16.25 10.06
CA PRO A 122 16.18 -17.22 9.00
C PRO A 122 15.13 -18.23 9.45
N ASN A 123 14.15 -18.53 8.60
CA ASN A 123 13.07 -19.49 8.85
C ASN A 123 12.18 -19.22 10.07
N ALA A 124 12.40 -18.12 10.80
CA ALA A 124 11.60 -17.76 11.97
C ALA A 124 10.30 -17.08 11.56
N SER A 125 9.27 -17.24 12.40
CA SER A 125 8.02 -16.49 12.29
C SER A 125 7.80 -15.56 13.49
N THR A 126 7.03 -14.51 13.28
CA THR A 126 6.52 -13.65 14.33
C THR A 126 5.06 -13.33 14.08
N ASN A 127 4.29 -13.24 15.18
CA ASN A 127 2.92 -12.75 15.15
C ASN A 127 2.92 -11.25 15.43
N ILE A 128 2.00 -10.55 14.79
CA ILE A 128 1.81 -9.10 14.89
C ILE A 128 0.31 -8.88 15.03
N SER A 129 -0.10 -8.13 16.05
CA SER A 129 -1.48 -7.64 16.17
C SER A 129 -1.44 -6.13 16.03
N LEU A 130 -2.25 -5.58 15.12
CA LEU A 130 -2.45 -4.13 14.97
C LEU A 130 -3.87 -3.76 15.40
N LYS A 131 -4.00 -2.65 16.10
CA LYS A 131 -5.28 -2.13 16.59
C LYS A 131 -5.56 -0.76 15.99
N TYR A 132 -6.66 -0.64 15.27
CA TYR A 132 -7.13 0.58 14.63
C TYR A 132 -8.36 1.09 15.38
N ASP A 133 -8.45 2.40 15.59
CA ASP A 133 -9.71 3.04 16.00
C ASP A 133 -10.45 3.48 14.72
N VAL A 134 -11.61 2.87 14.46
CA VAL A 134 -12.38 3.02 13.21
C VAL A 134 -13.74 3.65 13.52
N ASN A 135 -14.28 4.50 12.64
CA ASN A 135 -15.64 5.00 12.82
C ASN A 135 -16.65 3.85 12.85
N ILE A 136 -17.54 3.84 13.84
CA ILE A 136 -18.50 2.74 14.05
C ILE A 136 -19.41 2.50 12.83
N ASN A 137 -19.62 3.51 11.99
CA ASN A 137 -20.45 3.39 10.79
C ASN A 137 -19.87 2.38 9.77
N HIS A 138 -18.56 2.11 9.81
CA HIS A 138 -17.93 1.11 8.97
C HIS A 138 -18.05 -0.33 9.49
N LYS A 139 -18.72 -0.55 10.63
CA LYS A 139 -18.90 -1.90 11.15
C LYS A 139 -19.76 -2.73 10.18
N GLY A 140 -19.18 -3.81 9.66
CA GLY A 140 -19.85 -4.68 8.68
C GLY A 140 -19.69 -4.25 7.23
N GLU A 141 -18.97 -3.15 6.96
CA GLU A 141 -18.56 -2.79 5.61
C GLU A 141 -17.34 -3.61 5.14
N ASN A 142 -17.11 -3.63 3.83
CA ASN A 142 -15.98 -4.32 3.21
C ASN A 142 -14.65 -3.64 3.58
N ALA A 143 -13.96 -4.23 4.55
CA ALA A 143 -12.67 -3.80 5.03
C ALA A 143 -11.53 -4.39 4.19
N LYS A 144 -10.53 -3.58 3.85
CA LYS A 144 -9.30 -4.02 3.17
C LYS A 144 -8.06 -3.59 3.94
N LEU A 145 -7.10 -4.49 4.07
CA LEU A 145 -5.77 -4.17 4.56
C LEU A 145 -4.82 -3.95 3.38
N TYR A 146 -4.14 -2.81 3.32
CA TYR A 146 -3.13 -2.51 2.33
C TYR A 146 -1.74 -2.66 2.94
N ILE A 147 -0.86 -3.38 2.23
CA ILE A 147 0.52 -3.64 2.66
C ILE A 147 1.46 -2.64 2.00
N ASP A 148 2.40 -2.12 2.79
CA ASP A 148 3.39 -1.17 2.30
C ASP A 148 4.23 -1.77 1.16
N GLN A 149 4.35 -1.00 0.08
CA GLN A 149 5.01 -1.40 -1.16
C GLN A 149 6.50 -1.74 -0.99
N THR A 150 7.14 -1.18 0.04
CA THR A 150 8.55 -1.42 0.28
C THR A 150 8.84 -2.82 0.86
N LEU A 151 7.81 -3.57 1.23
CA LEU A 151 7.96 -4.99 1.57
C LEU A 151 8.10 -5.88 0.34
N TYR A 152 7.67 -5.41 -0.84
CA TYR A 152 7.68 -6.16 -2.10
C TYR A 152 8.24 -5.32 -3.26
N GLU A 153 9.29 -4.53 -2.98
CA GLU A 153 9.89 -3.54 -3.90
C GLU A 153 10.25 -4.12 -5.27
N LYS A 154 10.79 -5.35 -5.30
CA LYS A 154 11.20 -6.00 -6.55
C LYS A 154 10.01 -6.10 -7.51
N ILE A 155 8.86 -6.60 -7.03
CA ILE A 155 7.64 -6.73 -7.84
C ILE A 155 7.08 -5.35 -8.20
N VAL A 156 7.14 -4.39 -7.26
CA VAL A 156 6.69 -3.01 -7.53
C VAL A 156 7.51 -2.38 -8.66
N ARG A 157 8.83 -2.53 -8.63
CA ARG A 157 9.74 -2.01 -9.67
C ARG A 157 9.51 -2.68 -11.02
N GLU A 158 9.43 -4.01 -11.05
CA GLU A 158 9.14 -4.77 -12.27
C GLU A 158 7.79 -4.34 -12.90
N LYS A 159 6.78 -4.05 -12.08
CA LYS A 159 5.48 -3.56 -12.56
C LYS A 159 5.54 -2.09 -12.98
N TYR A 160 6.31 -1.27 -12.28
CA TYR A 160 6.49 0.13 -12.63
C TYR A 160 7.13 0.31 -14.01
N GLU A 161 8.15 -0.51 -14.33
CA GLU A 161 8.78 -0.57 -15.67
C GLU A 161 7.78 -0.96 -16.77
N GLN A 162 6.73 -1.71 -16.42
CA GLN A 162 5.60 -2.05 -17.30
C GLN A 162 4.51 -0.97 -17.34
N GLY A 163 4.74 0.19 -16.73
CA GLY A 163 3.77 1.27 -16.64
C GLY A 163 2.62 0.99 -15.65
N ILE A 164 2.82 0.12 -14.66
CA ILE A 164 1.80 -0.30 -13.68
C ILE A 164 2.22 0.09 -12.26
N ARG A 165 1.39 0.87 -11.58
CA ARG A 165 1.50 1.11 -10.14
C ARG A 165 0.82 -0.05 -9.42
N TYR A 166 1.64 -0.89 -8.79
CA TYR A 166 1.22 -2.16 -8.21
C TYR A 166 1.03 -2.08 -6.69
N GLY A 167 -0.08 -2.59 -6.17
CA GLY A 167 -0.34 -2.72 -4.75
C GLY A 167 -0.81 -4.12 -4.37
N ILE A 168 -0.66 -4.46 -3.09
CA ILE A 168 -1.24 -5.66 -2.50
C ILE A 168 -2.27 -5.24 -1.45
N SER A 169 -3.44 -5.85 -1.51
CA SER A 169 -4.45 -5.74 -0.47
C SER A 169 -4.94 -7.10 0.00
N ILE A 170 -5.53 -7.13 1.19
CA ILE A 170 -6.20 -8.29 1.76
C ILE A 170 -7.63 -7.88 2.07
N ASN A 171 -8.60 -8.59 1.53
CA ASN A 171 -10.00 -8.45 1.88
C ASN A 171 -10.24 -9.11 3.25
N LEU A 172 -10.84 -8.37 4.18
CA LEU A 172 -10.97 -8.78 5.58
C LEU A 172 -12.40 -9.22 5.96
N THR A 173 -13.35 -9.07 5.03
CA THR A 173 -14.79 -9.30 5.21
C THR A 173 -15.34 -10.19 4.11
#